data_AF-A0A8J7VUH9-F1
#
_entry.id   AF-A0A8J7VUH9-F1
#
_cell.length_a   1.000
_cell.length_b   1.000
_cell.length_c   1.000
_cell.angle_alpha   90.00
_cell.angle_beta   90.00
_cell.angle_gamma   90.00
#
_symmetry.space_group_name_H-M   'P 1'
#
loop_
_entity.id
_entity.type
_entity.pdbx_description
1 polymer ?
#
loop_
_entity_poly.entity_id
_entity_poly.type
_entity_poly.pdbx_seq_one_letter_code
_entity_poly.pdbx_strand_id
1 'polypeptide(L)'
;MRYGWRSGAFAAGAALALMSVGCGNEQAASAPPQAVERPASMQPEPAPRPAPVEVADVDELEESARDAVAGQRLYAPAGDNAVEFYLALRERRRDDARVLGALVDLFPYVLIATEQSVARGDLAEAERLQALLARIDHDAPALPRIAGVIAAARAREQAAAEAAAEAARLASAPRAASAPVANPGEPRPAAEAPAPSPAPAALASTPAPSTPAPTVTPRAPTPRPDPPAEVRQPQVPTLLSSVEPRYPQRALRRRIEGRVEVAFTIEPDGVIGDIDIVRSEPEGVFDTAVVQSLRRWRYAPPGAPVRTAQALEFRLPAEDAET
;
A
#
# COMPACT_ATOMS: atom_id res chain seq x y z
N MET A 1 27.28 -20.88 -23.62
CA MET A 1 26.91 -22.27 -24.01
C MET A 1 25.59 -22.55 -23.31
N ARG A 2 24.45 -22.47 -24.01
CA ARG A 2 23.74 -23.54 -24.75
C ARG A 2 23.07 -24.58 -23.82
N TYR A 3 21.73 -24.62 -23.91
CA TYR A 3 20.81 -25.54 -23.22
C TYR A 3 21.05 -27.01 -23.59
N GLY A 4 20.58 -27.92 -22.73
CA GLY A 4 20.62 -29.37 -22.95
C GLY A 4 19.52 -30.14 -22.21
N TRP A 5 18.26 -29.99 -22.66
CA TRP A 5 17.20 -30.96 -22.35
C TRP A 5 17.54 -32.30 -23.03
N ARG A 6 17.30 -33.43 -22.35
CA ARG A 6 17.41 -34.78 -22.95
C ARG A 6 16.09 -35.51 -22.82
N SER A 7 15.39 -35.63 -23.94
CA SER A 7 14.29 -36.56 -24.13
C SER A 7 14.83 -37.94 -24.56
N GLY A 8 14.18 -39.01 -24.12
CA GLY A 8 14.28 -40.37 -24.68
C GLY A 8 13.01 -41.11 -24.27
N ALA A 9 12.08 -41.49 -25.16
CA ALA A 9 12.17 -42.32 -26.38
C ALA A 9 11.82 -43.79 -26.10
N PHE A 10 10.55 -44.11 -26.37
CA PHE A 10 9.89 -45.39 -26.67
C PHE A 10 10.71 -46.70 -26.74
N ALA A 11 10.17 -47.73 -26.08
CA ALA A 11 9.99 -49.08 -26.62
C ALA A 11 8.64 -49.61 -26.06
N ALA A 12 7.59 -49.92 -26.83
CA ALA A 12 7.46 -50.90 -27.92
C ALA A 12 7.54 -52.35 -27.40
N GLY A 13 6.37 -52.98 -27.23
CA GLY A 13 6.21 -54.36 -26.74
C GLY A 13 4.77 -54.84 -26.90
N ALA A 14 4.38 -55.18 -28.13
CA ALA A 14 3.06 -55.72 -28.42
C ALA A 14 3.06 -57.25 -28.33
N ALA A 15 2.03 -57.83 -27.71
CA ALA A 15 1.65 -59.23 -27.85
C ALA A 15 0.15 -59.30 -28.12
N LEU A 16 -0.23 -60.11 -29.10
CA LEU A 16 -1.55 -60.16 -29.73
C LEU A 16 -2.15 -61.58 -29.60
N ALA A 17 -3.45 -61.72 -29.90
CA ALA A 17 -4.18 -62.98 -30.12
C ALA A 17 -4.60 -63.76 -28.84
N LEU A 18 -5.75 -64.46 -28.78
CA LEU A 18 -6.85 -64.66 -29.76
C LEU A 18 -8.13 -65.19 -29.04
N MET A 19 -9.23 -65.23 -29.79
CA MET A 19 -10.52 -65.93 -29.54
C MET A 19 -11.59 -65.24 -28.66
N SER A 20 -12.90 -65.40 -28.90
CA SER A 20 -13.73 -65.41 -30.14
C SER A 20 -15.21 -65.71 -29.77
N VAL A 21 -16.14 -65.38 -30.69
CA VAL A 21 -17.55 -65.84 -30.76
C VAL A 21 -18.58 -65.15 -29.85
N GLY A 22 -19.55 -64.49 -30.48
CA GLY A 22 -20.79 -63.97 -29.89
C GLY A 22 -21.60 -63.22 -30.94
N CYS A 23 -22.48 -63.91 -31.69
CA CYS A 23 -23.17 -63.35 -32.86
C CYS A 23 -24.39 -62.49 -32.49
N GLY A 24 -24.71 -61.50 -33.33
CA GLY A 24 -26.00 -60.79 -33.30
C GLY A 24 -25.97 -59.40 -33.93
N ASN A 25 -26.12 -59.30 -35.26
CA ASN A 25 -26.32 -58.02 -35.95
C ASN A 25 -27.25 -58.18 -37.17
N GLU A 26 -28.43 -57.55 -37.13
CA GLU A 26 -29.51 -57.57 -38.15
C GLU A 26 -30.61 -56.57 -37.67
N GLN A 27 -31.25 -55.66 -38.44
CA GLN A 27 -30.97 -55.16 -39.79
C GLN A 27 -31.46 -53.69 -39.97
N ALA A 28 -30.62 -52.86 -40.62
CA ALA A 28 -30.91 -51.84 -41.64
C ALA A 28 -32.09 -50.82 -41.55
N ALA A 29 -31.68 -49.54 -41.48
CA ALA A 29 -32.09 -48.39 -42.33
C ALA A 29 -33.52 -47.79 -42.33
N SER A 30 -33.62 -46.48 -42.04
CA SER A 30 -34.23 -45.45 -42.92
C SER A 30 -34.18 -43.98 -42.40
N ALA A 31 -33.39 -43.13 -43.08
CA ALA A 31 -33.61 -41.70 -43.40
C ALA A 31 -33.80 -40.60 -42.28
N PRO A 32 -33.67 -39.28 -42.60
CA PRO A 32 -33.23 -38.24 -41.65
C PRO A 32 -34.25 -37.05 -41.52
N PRO A 33 -33.87 -35.83 -41.07
CA PRO A 33 -32.94 -35.41 -40.01
C PRO A 33 -33.68 -34.69 -38.85
N GLN A 34 -33.15 -34.70 -37.62
CA GLN A 34 -33.64 -33.82 -36.54
C GLN A 34 -32.50 -33.18 -35.76
N ALA A 35 -32.66 -31.88 -35.50
CA ALA A 35 -31.99 -30.99 -34.55
C ALA A 35 -30.58 -31.36 -34.03
N VAL A 36 -29.60 -30.54 -34.39
CA VAL A 36 -28.40 -30.32 -33.56
C VAL A 36 -28.83 -29.54 -32.32
N GLU A 37 -29.25 -30.23 -31.26
CA GLU A 37 -29.24 -29.63 -29.93
C GLU A 37 -27.81 -29.66 -29.39
N ARG A 38 -27.27 -28.46 -29.18
CA ARG A 38 -26.01 -28.25 -28.46
C ARG A 38 -26.19 -28.84 -27.06
N PRO A 39 -25.24 -29.62 -26.52
CA PRO A 39 -25.27 -29.97 -25.10
C PRO A 39 -25.29 -28.67 -24.30
N ALA A 40 -26.31 -28.54 -23.45
CA ALA A 40 -26.50 -27.36 -22.64
C ALA A 40 -25.27 -27.10 -21.77
N SER A 41 -25.00 -25.82 -21.56
CA SER A 41 -24.00 -25.26 -20.66
C SER A 41 -23.60 -26.19 -19.52
N MET A 42 -22.35 -26.65 -19.56
CA MET A 42 -21.66 -27.20 -18.39
C MET A 42 -21.57 -26.08 -17.34
N GLN A 43 -22.60 -25.96 -16.49
CA GLN A 43 -22.52 -25.12 -15.32
C GLN A 43 -21.45 -25.72 -14.40
N PRO A 44 -20.47 -24.93 -13.91
CA PRO A 44 -19.57 -25.42 -12.90
C PRO A 44 -20.40 -25.79 -11.67
N GLU A 45 -20.30 -27.04 -11.25
CA GLU A 45 -20.92 -27.56 -10.04
C GLU A 45 -20.54 -26.65 -8.86
N PRO A 46 -21.49 -26.18 -8.04
CA PRO A 46 -21.17 -25.29 -6.95
C PRO A 46 -20.23 -26.02 -5.99
N ALA A 47 -19.06 -25.44 -5.73
CA ALA A 47 -18.08 -25.99 -4.80
C ALA A 47 -18.78 -26.38 -3.49
N PRO A 48 -18.48 -27.56 -2.90
CA PRO A 48 -19.14 -28.00 -1.70
C PRO A 48 -18.94 -26.95 -0.61
N ARG A 49 -20.06 -26.48 -0.04
CA ARG A 49 -20.03 -25.61 1.15
C ARG A 49 -19.22 -26.35 2.23
N PRO A 50 -18.30 -25.67 2.94
CA PRO A 50 -17.57 -26.32 4.03
C PRO A 50 -18.59 -26.88 5.01
N ALA A 51 -18.47 -28.17 5.33
CA ALA A 51 -19.35 -28.81 6.28
C ALA A 51 -19.18 -28.14 7.65
N PRO A 52 -20.27 -27.93 8.41
CA PRO A 52 -20.15 -27.66 9.84
C PRO A 52 -19.36 -28.82 10.48
N VAL A 53 -18.53 -28.51 11.48
CA VAL A 53 -17.78 -29.54 12.22
C VAL A 53 -18.75 -30.31 13.13
N GLU A 54 -19.54 -31.20 12.55
CA GLU A 54 -20.45 -32.08 13.26
C GLU A 54 -19.67 -33.23 13.92
N VAL A 55 -19.46 -33.11 15.23
CA VAL A 55 -19.19 -34.22 16.16
C VAL A 55 -18.09 -35.22 15.74
N ALA A 56 -17.01 -34.77 15.10
CA ALA A 56 -15.78 -35.56 14.90
C ALA A 56 -15.35 -36.21 16.23
N ASP A 57 -14.82 -37.44 16.23
CA ASP A 57 -14.47 -38.11 17.48
C ASP A 57 -13.28 -37.42 18.19
N VAL A 58 -13.10 -37.67 19.49
CA VAL A 58 -12.04 -36.95 20.25
C VAL A 58 -10.64 -37.26 19.70
N ASP A 59 -10.40 -38.51 19.29
CA ASP A 59 -9.14 -38.93 18.70
C ASP A 59 -8.93 -38.32 17.29
N GLU A 60 -10.00 -38.19 16.50
CA GLU A 60 -10.01 -37.55 15.17
C GLU A 60 -9.74 -36.03 15.28
N LEU A 61 -10.26 -35.38 16.32
CA LEU A 61 -9.93 -33.99 16.64
C LEU A 61 -8.47 -33.82 17.09
N GLU A 62 -7.91 -34.77 17.84
CA GLU A 62 -6.48 -34.74 18.20
C GLU A 62 -5.58 -34.92 16.98
N GLU A 63 -5.93 -35.82 16.05
CA GLU A 63 -5.21 -36.01 14.79
C GLU A 63 -5.29 -34.74 13.92
N SER A 64 -6.50 -34.21 13.71
CA SER A 64 -6.73 -32.95 12.99
C SER A 64 -5.95 -31.76 13.58
N ALA A 65 -5.89 -31.65 14.91
CA ALA A 65 -5.11 -30.62 15.59
C ALA A 65 -3.60 -30.76 15.34
N ARG A 66 -3.06 -31.99 15.38
CA ARG A 66 -1.64 -32.27 15.10
C ARG A 66 -1.30 -31.97 13.64
N ASP A 67 -2.14 -32.40 12.71
CA ASP A 67 -1.97 -32.19 11.27
C ASP A 67 -2.07 -30.71 10.88
N ALA A 68 -2.95 -29.95 11.55
CA ALA A 68 -3.02 -28.50 11.38
C ALA A 68 -1.74 -27.80 11.89
N VAL A 69 -1.19 -28.20 13.04
CA VAL A 69 0.10 -27.67 13.53
C VAL A 69 1.26 -28.06 12.60
N ALA A 70 1.36 -29.33 12.20
CA ALA A 70 2.40 -29.82 11.31
C ALA A 70 2.34 -29.15 9.92
N GLY A 71 1.12 -28.92 9.41
CA GLY A 71 0.85 -28.18 8.17
C GLY A 71 0.87 -26.66 8.30
N GLN A 72 1.29 -26.10 9.45
CA GLN A 72 1.34 -24.66 9.74
C GLN A 72 -0.01 -23.91 9.62
N ARG A 73 -1.14 -24.62 9.61
CA ARG A 73 -2.51 -24.08 9.64
C ARG A 73 -2.87 -23.67 11.07
N LEU A 74 -2.17 -22.68 11.61
CA LEU A 74 -2.28 -22.32 13.04
C LEU A 74 -3.63 -21.66 13.36
N TYR A 75 -4.03 -20.66 12.58
CA TYR A 75 -5.25 -19.87 12.77
C TYR A 75 -6.08 -19.67 11.49
N ALA A 76 -5.53 -20.08 10.34
CA ALA A 76 -6.15 -19.97 9.02
C ALA A 76 -5.84 -21.24 8.21
N PRO A 77 -6.74 -21.68 7.31
CA PRO A 77 -8.06 -21.10 7.01
C PRO A 77 -9.07 -21.26 8.16
N ALA A 78 -10.18 -20.51 8.10
CA ALA A 78 -11.26 -20.65 9.08
C ALA A 78 -11.90 -22.05 9.03
N GLY A 79 -12.18 -22.65 10.18
CA GLY A 79 -12.77 -23.99 10.29
C GLY A 79 -11.82 -25.18 10.08
N ASP A 80 -10.62 -24.98 9.51
CA ASP A 80 -9.55 -25.99 9.41
C ASP A 80 -8.22 -25.36 9.89
N ASN A 81 -8.09 -25.20 11.21
CA ASN A 81 -6.88 -24.70 11.84
C ASN A 81 -6.72 -25.22 13.27
N ALA A 82 -5.46 -25.25 13.73
CA ALA A 82 -5.07 -25.81 15.02
C ALA A 82 -5.80 -25.16 16.20
N VAL A 83 -5.97 -23.83 16.19
CA VAL A 83 -6.68 -23.11 17.26
C VAL A 83 -8.13 -23.59 17.38
N GLU A 84 -8.86 -23.69 16.27
CA GLU A 84 -10.25 -24.14 16.29
C GLU A 84 -10.37 -25.61 16.72
N PHE A 85 -9.47 -26.50 16.30
CA PHE A 85 -9.43 -27.90 16.77
C PHE A 85 -9.11 -28.01 18.27
N TYR A 86 -8.12 -27.27 18.79
CA TYR A 86 -7.82 -27.27 20.23
C TYR A 86 -8.93 -26.63 21.08
N LEU A 87 -9.64 -25.63 20.56
CA LEU A 87 -10.83 -25.08 21.23
C LEU A 87 -11.96 -26.12 21.30
N ALA A 88 -12.20 -26.87 20.22
CA ALA A 88 -13.16 -27.98 20.21
C ALA A 88 -12.75 -29.13 21.15
N LEU A 89 -11.46 -29.46 21.23
CA LEU A 89 -10.93 -30.42 22.20
C LEU A 89 -11.15 -29.95 23.64
N ARG A 90 -10.93 -28.67 23.95
CA ARG A 90 -11.17 -28.09 25.29
C ARG A 90 -12.64 -28.14 25.69
N GLU A 91 -13.56 -27.98 24.75
CA GLU A 91 -15.01 -28.10 25.01
C GLU A 91 -15.39 -29.52 25.49
N ARG A 92 -14.66 -30.55 25.04
CA ARG A 92 -14.84 -31.97 25.43
C ARG A 92 -13.97 -32.41 26.62
N ARG A 93 -12.75 -31.88 26.74
CA ARG A 93 -11.78 -32.15 27.82
C ARG A 93 -11.33 -30.84 28.45
N ARG A 94 -12.19 -30.28 29.30
CA ARG A 94 -12.02 -28.91 29.86
C ARG A 94 -10.71 -28.68 30.60
N ASP A 95 -10.22 -29.70 31.28
CA ASP A 95 -9.05 -29.63 32.16
C ASP A 95 -7.82 -30.38 31.61
N ASP A 96 -7.78 -30.71 30.32
CA ASP A 96 -6.61 -31.35 29.70
C ASP A 96 -5.46 -30.35 29.55
N ALA A 97 -4.46 -30.48 30.43
CA ALA A 97 -3.29 -29.61 30.46
C ALA A 97 -2.52 -29.54 29.13
N ARG A 98 -2.59 -30.56 28.27
CA ARG A 98 -1.95 -30.54 26.94
C ARG A 98 -2.70 -29.62 25.98
N VAL A 99 -4.03 -29.67 26.00
CA VAL A 99 -4.90 -28.81 25.18
C VAL A 99 -4.78 -27.35 25.64
N LEU A 100 -4.80 -27.12 26.96
CA LEU A 100 -4.64 -25.79 27.53
C LEU A 100 -3.25 -25.20 27.21
N GLY A 101 -2.18 -26.00 27.34
CA GLY A 101 -0.83 -25.60 26.95
C GLY A 101 -0.72 -25.21 25.48
N ALA A 102 -1.25 -26.04 24.57
CA ALA A 102 -1.27 -25.74 23.13
C ALA A 102 -2.02 -24.44 22.80
N LEU A 103 -3.15 -24.15 23.47
CA LEU A 103 -3.88 -22.90 23.28
C LEU A 103 -3.08 -21.67 23.76
N VAL A 104 -2.34 -21.79 24.87
CA VAL A 104 -1.42 -20.74 25.36
C VAL A 104 -0.26 -20.53 24.38
N ASP A 105 0.34 -21.60 23.87
CA ASP A 105 1.43 -21.52 22.88
C ASP A 105 0.97 -20.91 21.55
N LEU A 106 -0.29 -21.14 21.15
CA LEU A 106 -0.86 -20.58 19.92
C LEU A 106 -1.27 -19.10 20.05
N PHE A 107 -1.61 -18.62 21.26
CA PHE A 107 -2.11 -17.25 21.49
C PHE A 107 -1.24 -16.14 20.86
N PRO A 108 0.12 -16.12 20.99
CA PRO A 108 0.94 -15.08 20.39
C PRO A 108 0.85 -15.04 18.85
N TYR A 109 0.67 -16.18 18.19
CA TYR A 109 0.54 -16.26 16.74
C TYR A 109 -0.79 -15.66 16.26
N VAL A 110 -1.89 -15.98 16.94
CA VAL A 110 -3.21 -15.37 16.65
C VAL A 110 -3.19 -13.88 16.92
N LEU A 111 -2.51 -13.44 17.99
CA LEU A 111 -2.32 -12.02 18.32
C LEU A 111 -1.61 -11.25 17.20
N ILE A 112 -0.44 -11.75 16.78
CA ILE A 112 0.33 -11.13 15.69
C ILE A 112 -0.48 -11.11 14.38
N ALA A 113 -1.17 -12.21 14.05
CA ALA A 113 -2.02 -12.29 12.87
C ALA A 113 -3.20 -11.30 12.90
N THR A 114 -3.78 -11.07 14.08
CA THR A 114 -4.84 -10.07 14.29
C THR A 114 -4.31 -8.66 14.01
N GLU A 115 -3.16 -8.30 14.60
CA GLU A 115 -2.54 -6.99 14.38
C GLU A 115 -2.12 -6.76 12.92
N GLN A 116 -1.57 -7.79 12.26
CA GLN A 116 -1.24 -7.74 10.83
C GLN A 116 -2.48 -7.58 9.95
N SER A 117 -3.60 -8.21 10.29
CA SER A 117 -4.83 -8.10 9.50
C SER A 117 -5.46 -6.71 9.62
N VAL A 118 -5.47 -6.13 10.83
CA VAL A 118 -5.77 -4.70 11.04
C VAL A 118 -4.85 -3.81 10.21
N ALA A 119 -3.53 -4.05 10.25
CA ALA A 119 -2.56 -3.22 9.52
C ALA A 119 -2.70 -3.32 7.99
N ARG A 120 -3.21 -4.44 7.46
CA ARG A 120 -3.54 -4.64 6.05
C ARG A 120 -4.92 -4.09 5.66
N GLY A 121 -5.75 -3.68 6.62
CA GLY A 121 -7.13 -3.26 6.39
C GLY A 121 -8.12 -4.43 6.24
N ASP A 122 -7.71 -5.67 6.50
CA ASP A 122 -8.59 -6.83 6.53
C ASP A 122 -9.28 -6.93 7.89
N LEU A 123 -10.33 -6.12 8.05
CA LEU A 123 -11.07 -6.01 9.31
C LEU A 123 -11.96 -7.22 9.59
N ALA A 124 -12.42 -7.92 8.54
CA ALA A 124 -13.21 -9.13 8.68
C ALA A 124 -12.36 -10.27 9.29
N GLU A 125 -11.14 -10.47 8.79
CA GLU A 125 -10.22 -11.45 9.36
C GLU A 125 -9.73 -11.01 10.76
N ALA A 126 -9.46 -9.72 10.97
CA ALA A 126 -9.07 -9.21 12.29
C ALA A 126 -10.14 -9.48 13.36
N GLU A 127 -11.43 -9.34 13.04
CA GLU A 127 -12.52 -9.65 13.96
C GLU A 127 -12.66 -11.14 14.24
N ARG A 128 -12.50 -11.99 13.21
CA ARG A 128 -12.49 -13.46 13.38
C ARG A 128 -11.36 -13.89 14.30
N LEU A 129 -10.14 -13.38 14.09
CA LEU A 129 -8.98 -13.70 14.91
C LEU A 129 -9.09 -13.13 16.34
N GLN A 130 -9.69 -11.94 16.51
CA GLN A 130 -10.00 -11.39 17.83
C GLN A 130 -11.02 -12.27 18.59
N ALA A 131 -12.02 -12.82 17.91
CA ALA A 131 -12.97 -13.77 18.50
C ALA A 131 -12.28 -15.10 18.89
N LEU A 132 -11.31 -15.58 18.10
CA LEU A 132 -10.48 -16.73 18.49
C LEU A 132 -9.62 -16.43 19.72
N LEU A 133 -8.97 -15.27 19.81
CA LEU A 133 -8.22 -14.84 21.00
C LEU A 133 -9.11 -14.83 22.25
N ALA A 134 -10.31 -14.26 22.16
CA ALA A 134 -11.27 -14.21 23.26
C ALA A 134 -11.81 -15.60 23.66
N ARG A 135 -11.86 -16.57 22.72
CA ARG A 135 -12.13 -17.97 23.04
C ARG A 135 -10.94 -18.65 23.71
N ILE A 136 -9.70 -18.34 23.33
CA ILE A 136 -8.49 -18.87 23.98
C ILE A 136 -8.44 -18.41 25.44
N ASP A 137 -8.37 -17.10 25.66
CA ASP A 137 -8.33 -16.44 26.96
C ASP A 137 -9.15 -15.14 26.91
N HIS A 138 -10.27 -15.10 27.61
CA HIS A 138 -11.16 -13.94 27.67
C HIS A 138 -10.65 -12.79 28.55
N ASP A 139 -9.74 -13.06 29.49
CA ASP A 139 -9.18 -12.06 30.42
C ASP A 139 -7.90 -11.42 29.86
N ALA A 140 -7.43 -11.87 28.69
CA ALA A 140 -6.18 -11.43 28.10
C ALA A 140 -6.14 -9.90 27.93
N PRO A 141 -5.17 -9.19 28.54
CA PRO A 141 -5.15 -7.71 28.59
C PRO A 141 -4.94 -7.05 27.22
N ALA A 142 -4.60 -7.82 26.19
CA ALA A 142 -4.52 -7.35 24.82
C ALA A 142 -5.91 -7.14 24.18
N LEU A 143 -6.95 -7.86 24.60
CA LEU A 143 -8.27 -7.85 23.96
C LEU A 143 -8.95 -6.47 23.93
N PRO A 144 -9.04 -5.69 25.04
CA PRO A 144 -9.68 -4.37 25.00
C PRO A 144 -8.96 -3.39 24.08
N ARG A 145 -7.63 -3.47 24.01
CA ARG A 145 -6.80 -2.66 23.10
C ARG A 145 -7.09 -3.03 21.65
N ILE A 146 -7.09 -4.32 21.31
CA ILE A 146 -7.33 -4.81 19.94
C ILE A 146 -8.75 -4.45 19.49
N ALA A 147 -9.76 -4.71 20.32
CA ALA A 147 -11.15 -4.35 20.04
C ALA A 147 -11.31 -2.85 19.76
N GLY A 148 -10.65 -1.99 20.57
CA GLY A 148 -10.63 -0.55 20.33
C GLY A 148 -9.95 -0.15 19.00
N VAL A 149 -8.87 -0.82 18.61
CA VAL A 149 -8.19 -0.56 17.33
C VAL A 149 -9.05 -1.01 16.15
N ILE A 150 -9.66 -2.19 16.21
CA ILE A 150 -10.57 -2.73 15.20
C ILE A 150 -11.80 -1.81 15.04
N ALA A 151 -12.47 -1.46 16.14
CA ALA A 151 -13.62 -0.56 16.12
C ALA A 151 -13.28 0.82 15.51
N ALA A 152 -12.12 1.38 15.86
CA ALA A 152 -11.65 2.64 15.27
C ALA A 152 -11.29 2.50 13.78
N ALA A 153 -10.86 1.33 13.31
CA ALA A 153 -10.65 1.07 11.89
C ALA A 153 -11.98 0.95 11.14
N ARG A 154 -12.94 0.18 11.68
CA ARG A 154 -14.29 0.02 11.12
C ARG A 154 -15.04 1.34 11.00
N ALA A 155 -14.96 2.21 12.02
CA ALA A 155 -15.59 3.52 11.98
C ALA A 155 -15.03 4.42 10.85
N ARG A 156 -13.74 4.28 10.51
CA ARG A 156 -13.13 5.01 9.37
C ARG A 156 -13.58 4.44 8.03
N GLU A 157 -13.67 3.12 7.92
CA GLU A 157 -14.19 2.45 6.73
C GLU A 157 -15.66 2.83 6.48
N GLN A 158 -16.49 2.78 7.52
CA GLN A 158 -17.91 3.18 7.45
C GLN A 158 -18.07 4.65 7.07
N ALA A 159 -17.35 5.58 7.73
CA ALA A 159 -17.41 7.01 7.37
C ALA A 159 -16.92 7.28 5.93
N ALA A 160 -15.92 6.54 5.44
CA ALA A 160 -15.47 6.63 4.05
C ALA A 160 -16.51 6.07 3.07
N ALA A 161 -17.18 4.96 3.42
CA ALA A 161 -18.25 4.38 2.61
C ALA A 161 -19.49 5.29 2.55
N GLU A 162 -19.87 5.92 3.67
CA GLU A 162 -20.95 6.91 3.73
C GLU A 162 -20.62 8.16 2.90
N ALA A 163 -19.41 8.71 3.03
CA ALA A 163 -18.96 9.84 2.23
C ALA A 163 -18.90 9.50 0.72
N ALA A 164 -18.48 8.29 0.36
CA ALA A 164 -18.48 7.80 -1.02
C ALA A 164 -19.91 7.60 -1.55
N ALA A 165 -20.83 7.09 -0.73
CA ALA A 165 -22.23 6.93 -1.10
C ALA A 165 -22.92 8.29 -1.30
N GLU A 166 -22.63 9.28 -0.45
CA GLU A 166 -23.18 10.64 -0.61
C GLU A 166 -22.57 11.36 -1.81
N ALA A 167 -21.26 11.25 -2.03
CA ALA A 167 -20.63 11.76 -3.26
C ALA A 167 -21.23 11.11 -4.53
N ALA A 168 -21.51 9.81 -4.50
CA ALA A 168 -22.18 9.11 -5.60
C ALA A 168 -23.63 9.56 -5.79
N ARG A 169 -24.38 9.85 -4.72
CA ARG A 169 -25.73 10.45 -4.81
C ARG A 169 -25.70 11.85 -5.42
N LEU A 170 -24.80 12.72 -4.96
CA LEU A 170 -24.64 14.07 -5.50
C LEU A 170 -24.21 14.05 -6.98
N ALA A 171 -23.38 13.08 -7.39
CA ALA A 171 -22.95 12.90 -8.78
C ALA A 171 -24.03 12.28 -9.69
N SER A 172 -24.96 11.48 -9.13
CA SER A 172 -26.06 10.84 -9.88
C SER A 172 -27.39 11.59 -9.80
N ALA A 173 -27.49 12.60 -8.93
CA ALA A 173 -28.63 13.50 -8.88
C ALA A 173 -28.85 14.14 -10.27
N PRO A 174 -30.10 14.20 -10.77
CA PRO A 174 -30.36 14.81 -12.07
C PRO A 174 -29.92 16.28 -12.03
N ARG A 175 -29.14 16.68 -13.04
CA ARG A 175 -28.62 18.04 -13.23
C ARG A 175 -29.73 19.02 -13.64
N ALA A 176 -30.77 19.10 -12.82
CA ALA A 176 -31.88 20.02 -12.95
C ALA A 176 -31.33 21.45 -12.92
N ALA A 177 -31.56 22.19 -14.01
CA ALA A 177 -31.10 23.55 -14.21
C ALA A 177 -29.57 23.78 -14.17
N SER A 178 -28.81 22.99 -14.95
CA SER A 178 -27.91 23.68 -15.91
C SER A 178 -28.73 24.12 -17.11
N ALA A 179 -29.57 25.13 -16.89
CA ALA A 179 -30.13 25.89 -18.01
C ALA A 179 -28.93 26.47 -18.78
N PRO A 180 -28.87 26.32 -20.12
CA PRO A 180 -27.92 27.11 -20.88
C PRO A 180 -28.30 28.56 -20.66
N VAL A 181 -27.40 29.36 -20.10
CA VAL A 181 -27.48 30.82 -20.23
C VAL A 181 -27.23 31.11 -21.70
N ALA A 182 -28.32 31.09 -22.46
CA ALA A 182 -28.36 31.56 -23.84
C ALA A 182 -28.03 33.05 -23.78
N ASN A 183 -26.79 33.40 -24.11
CA ASN A 183 -26.32 34.78 -24.17
C ASN A 183 -26.88 35.43 -25.45
N PRO A 184 -27.89 36.32 -25.37
CA PRO A 184 -28.53 36.88 -26.55
C PRO A 184 -27.79 38.17 -26.96
N GLY A 185 -26.70 37.99 -27.69
CA GLY A 185 -26.11 38.97 -28.60
C GLY A 185 -25.90 40.40 -28.11
N GLU A 186 -24.71 40.68 -27.55
CA GLU A 186 -24.07 41.98 -27.77
C GLU A 186 -23.22 41.93 -29.07
N PRO A 187 -23.48 42.81 -30.05
CA PRO A 187 -22.69 42.85 -31.28
C PRO A 187 -21.33 43.51 -31.00
N ARG A 188 -20.27 42.72 -31.01
CA ARG A 188 -18.88 43.21 -30.89
C ARG A 188 -18.48 43.96 -32.18
N PRO A 189 -18.19 45.27 -32.16
CA PRO A 189 -17.66 45.96 -33.32
C PRO A 189 -16.23 45.46 -33.59
N ALA A 190 -15.93 45.17 -34.85
CA ALA A 190 -14.55 44.95 -35.28
C ALA A 190 -13.85 46.30 -35.44
N ALA A 191 -12.81 46.52 -34.65
CA ALA A 191 -11.77 47.53 -34.87
C ALA A 191 -10.48 46.90 -34.31
N GLU A 192 -9.70 46.23 -35.16
CA GLU A 192 -8.68 46.84 -36.04
C GLU A 192 -7.36 47.02 -35.27
N ALA A 193 -6.40 46.14 -35.60
CA ALA A 193 -5.07 46.16 -35.04
C ALA A 193 -4.15 47.06 -35.87
N PRO A 194 -3.28 47.84 -35.22
CA PRO A 194 -2.06 48.33 -35.86
C PRO A 194 -0.82 47.81 -35.12
N ALA A 195 -0.02 46.99 -35.81
CA ALA A 195 1.43 47.04 -35.63
C ALA A 195 1.96 48.25 -36.44
N PRO A 196 3.04 48.91 -35.99
CA PRO A 196 4.33 48.48 -36.54
C PRO A 196 5.55 48.54 -35.58
N SER A 197 6.52 47.68 -35.91
CA SER A 197 8.00 47.77 -35.86
C SER A 197 8.70 49.15 -35.66
N PRO A 198 10.06 49.20 -35.49
CA PRO A 198 11.07 48.12 -35.46
C PRO A 198 12.10 48.18 -34.31
N ALA A 199 13.06 47.25 -34.32
CA ALA A 199 14.31 47.30 -33.55
C ALA A 199 15.32 48.34 -34.10
N PRO A 200 16.34 48.71 -33.31
CA PRO A 200 17.65 49.09 -33.83
C PRO A 200 18.73 48.08 -33.47
N ALA A 201 19.61 47.80 -34.43
CA ALA A 201 20.88 47.13 -34.19
C ALA A 201 22.05 48.13 -34.32
N ALA A 202 23.18 47.72 -33.74
CA ALA A 202 24.55 48.02 -34.16
C ALA A 202 25.31 49.24 -33.55
N LEU A 203 26.64 49.04 -33.54
CA LEU A 203 27.76 49.98 -33.37
C LEU A 203 27.91 50.57 -31.94
N ALA A 204 28.79 50.02 -31.09
CA ALA A 204 30.26 50.07 -31.11
C ALA A 204 30.85 51.41 -30.59
N SER A 205 31.53 51.34 -29.44
CA SER A 205 32.52 52.33 -28.98
C SER A 205 33.45 51.72 -27.92
N THR A 206 34.58 51.19 -28.36
CA THR A 206 35.86 51.10 -27.64
C THR A 206 36.58 52.48 -27.69
N PRO A 207 37.75 52.73 -27.05
CA PRO A 207 38.46 52.01 -25.98
C PRO A 207 39.03 52.92 -24.85
N ALA A 208 39.80 52.30 -23.94
CA ALA A 208 41.01 52.86 -23.29
C ALA A 208 40.84 53.91 -22.15
N PRO A 209 41.85 54.12 -21.26
CA PRO A 209 43.21 53.58 -21.31
C PRO A 209 43.69 52.76 -20.09
N SER A 210 44.71 51.95 -20.37
CA SER A 210 45.68 51.34 -19.44
C SER A 210 46.43 52.42 -18.62
N THR A 211 47.24 52.18 -17.58
CA THR A 211 48.39 51.24 -17.35
C THR A 211 49.00 51.67 -15.97
N PRO A 212 50.15 51.13 -15.45
CA PRO A 212 50.60 49.74 -15.31
C PRO A 212 51.30 49.38 -13.95
N ALA A 213 51.48 48.08 -13.70
CA ALA A 213 52.72 47.42 -13.20
C ALA A 213 53.33 47.78 -11.81
N PRO A 214 54.42 47.09 -11.38
CA PRO A 214 54.81 45.67 -11.55
C PRO A 214 54.97 44.96 -10.18
N THR A 215 55.20 43.63 -10.07
CA THR A 215 56.54 42.98 -10.14
C THR A 215 56.32 41.49 -9.80
N VAL A 216 56.38 40.55 -10.77
CA VAL A 216 57.54 39.67 -11.10
C VAL A 216 57.74 38.57 -10.02
N THR A 217 57.70 37.24 -10.26
CA THR A 217 58.33 36.38 -11.31
C THR A 217 57.59 35.02 -11.43
N PRO A 218 57.63 34.28 -12.56
CA PRO A 218 56.90 33.00 -12.74
C PRO A 218 57.78 31.73 -12.60
N ARG A 219 57.16 30.53 -12.48
CA ARG A 219 57.39 29.31 -13.35
C ARG A 219 56.58 28.05 -12.91
N ALA A 220 55.79 27.52 -13.87
CA ALA A 220 55.28 26.14 -14.16
C ALA A 220 55.51 24.93 -13.19
N PRO A 221 54.65 23.86 -13.21
CA PRO A 221 53.81 23.42 -14.34
C PRO A 221 52.31 23.07 -14.08
N THR A 222 51.65 22.77 -15.20
CA THR A 222 50.26 22.35 -15.54
C THR A 222 49.63 21.18 -14.73
N PRO A 223 48.28 20.94 -14.75
CA PRO A 223 47.37 21.16 -15.88
C PRO A 223 46.08 22.00 -15.66
N ARG A 224 45.47 22.31 -16.81
CA ARG A 224 44.24 23.06 -17.08
C ARG A 224 43.05 22.65 -16.18
N PRO A 225 42.41 23.59 -15.45
CA PRO A 225 41.02 23.45 -15.03
C PRO A 225 40.10 23.63 -16.26
N ASP A 226 39.10 22.77 -16.37
CA ASP A 226 37.96 23.00 -17.27
C ASP A 226 37.21 24.30 -16.89
N PRO A 227 36.47 24.93 -17.82
CA PRO A 227 35.80 26.20 -17.57
C PRO A 227 34.86 26.13 -16.36
N PRO A 228 34.59 27.27 -15.68
CA PRO A 228 33.82 27.28 -14.44
C PRO A 228 32.49 26.58 -14.64
N ALA A 229 32.21 25.58 -13.80
CA ALA A 229 30.88 25.01 -13.70
C ALA A 229 29.91 26.15 -13.45
N GLU A 230 29.04 26.37 -14.43
CA GLU A 230 28.01 27.40 -14.45
C GLU A 230 27.32 27.43 -13.09
N VAL A 231 27.27 28.61 -12.45
CA VAL A 231 26.81 28.74 -11.06
C VAL A 231 25.36 28.31 -10.99
N ARG A 232 25.18 27.03 -10.64
CA ARG A 232 23.89 26.35 -10.65
C ARG A 232 23.09 26.95 -9.51
N GLN A 233 22.29 27.96 -9.85
CA GLN A 233 21.41 28.69 -8.94
C GLN A 233 20.71 27.67 -8.03
N PRO A 234 20.67 27.87 -6.70
CA PRO A 234 20.08 26.90 -5.79
C PRO A 234 18.64 26.64 -6.24
N GLN A 235 18.42 25.45 -6.79
CA GLN A 235 17.14 25.00 -7.33
C GLN A 235 16.22 24.83 -6.13
N VAL A 236 15.53 25.89 -5.71
CA VAL A 236 14.62 25.85 -4.55
C VAL A 236 13.54 24.81 -4.88
N PRO A 237 13.52 23.64 -4.21
CA PRO A 237 12.73 22.53 -4.67
C PRO A 237 11.24 22.85 -4.46
N THR A 238 10.46 22.79 -5.54
CA THR A 238 9.03 23.11 -5.48
C THR A 238 8.31 22.03 -4.67
N LEU A 239 7.87 22.38 -3.47
CA LEU A 239 7.06 21.53 -2.61
C LEU A 239 5.66 21.40 -3.23
N LEU A 240 5.26 20.19 -3.62
CA LEU A 240 3.95 19.93 -4.19
C LEU A 240 2.91 19.60 -3.12
N SER A 241 3.32 18.88 -2.07
CA SER A 241 2.46 18.54 -0.94
C SER A 241 3.29 18.38 0.32
N SER A 242 3.03 19.23 1.32
CA SER A 242 3.46 19.05 2.70
C SER A 242 2.30 18.55 3.56
N VAL A 243 2.62 17.63 4.47
CA VAL A 243 1.75 17.25 5.59
C VAL A 243 2.37 17.85 6.84
N GLU A 244 1.67 18.76 7.50
CA GLU A 244 2.18 19.43 8.70
C GLU A 244 2.40 18.40 9.84
N PRO A 245 3.52 18.47 10.58
CA PRO A 245 3.86 17.41 11.51
C PRO A 245 2.94 17.38 12.74
N ARG A 246 2.35 16.21 12.98
CA ARG A 246 1.41 16.02 14.09
C ARG A 246 2.12 16.23 15.43
N TYR A 247 1.64 17.23 16.18
CA TYR A 247 2.20 17.59 17.49
C TYR A 247 2.22 16.39 18.47
N PRO A 248 3.38 16.04 19.06
CA PRO A 248 3.46 14.95 20.04
C PRO A 248 2.60 15.23 21.27
N GLN A 249 1.69 14.31 21.61
CA GLN A 249 0.80 14.45 22.77
C GLN A 249 1.54 14.65 24.11
N ARG A 250 2.77 14.10 24.22
CA ARG A 250 3.67 14.33 25.38
C ARG A 250 4.15 15.78 25.50
N ALA A 251 4.36 16.47 24.37
CA ALA A 251 4.81 17.85 24.33
C ALA A 251 3.61 18.79 24.54
N LEU A 252 2.47 18.50 23.89
CA LEU A 252 1.22 19.24 24.03
C LEU A 252 0.76 19.30 25.50
N ARG A 253 0.67 18.14 26.18
CA ARG A 253 0.30 18.09 27.61
C ARG A 253 1.28 18.80 28.55
N ARG A 254 2.53 19.00 28.12
CA ARG A 254 3.58 19.67 28.90
C ARG A 254 3.79 21.13 28.47
N ARG A 255 3.04 21.62 27.47
CA ARG A 255 3.20 22.95 26.86
C ARG A 255 4.66 23.21 26.44
N ILE A 256 5.31 22.20 25.86
CA ILE A 256 6.69 22.26 25.38
C ILE A 256 6.67 22.60 23.89
N GLU A 257 7.14 23.79 23.53
CA GLU A 257 7.42 24.20 22.15
C GLU A 257 8.82 23.75 21.70
N GLY A 258 9.10 23.86 20.40
CA GLY A 258 10.41 23.49 19.87
C GLY A 258 10.63 23.80 18.39
N ARG A 259 11.89 23.64 17.95
CA ARG A 259 12.31 23.76 16.54
C ARG A 259 13.21 22.58 16.18
N VAL A 260 12.95 21.99 15.02
CA VAL A 260 13.77 20.90 14.48
C VAL A 260 14.27 21.31 13.10
N GLU A 261 15.58 21.27 12.91
CA GLU A 261 16.25 21.48 11.63
C GLU A 261 16.65 20.11 11.09
N VAL A 262 16.11 19.78 9.92
CA VAL A 262 16.24 18.46 9.30
C VAL A 262 16.79 18.63 7.88
N ALA A 263 17.89 17.94 7.60
CA ALA A 263 18.45 17.80 6.28
C ALA A 263 17.91 16.52 5.64
N PHE A 264 17.60 16.56 4.35
CA PHE A 264 17.14 15.40 3.62
C PHE A 264 17.48 15.49 2.14
N THR A 265 17.56 14.35 1.48
CA THR A 265 17.81 14.26 0.04
C THR A 265 16.50 14.05 -0.70
N ILE A 266 16.17 14.96 -1.61
CA ILE A 266 15.05 14.76 -2.54
C ILE A 266 15.59 13.91 -3.69
N GLU A 267 15.03 12.72 -3.87
CA GLU A 267 15.34 11.81 -4.97
C GLU A 267 14.82 12.35 -6.31
N PRO A 268 15.36 11.91 -7.47
CA PRO A 268 14.99 12.45 -8.79
C PRO A 268 13.50 12.27 -9.14
N ASP A 269 12.77 11.39 -8.45
CA ASP A 269 11.32 11.15 -8.58
C ASP A 269 10.45 12.07 -7.69
N GLY A 270 11.05 12.88 -6.80
CA GLY A 270 10.35 13.77 -5.87
C GLY A 270 10.02 13.14 -4.51
N VAL A 271 10.48 11.91 -4.23
CA VAL A 271 10.44 11.26 -2.91
C VAL A 271 11.58 11.79 -2.04
N ILE A 272 11.43 11.71 -0.72
CA ILE A 272 12.46 12.11 0.26
C ILE A 272 13.18 10.87 0.79
N GLY A 273 14.48 10.79 0.51
CA GLY A 273 15.45 9.85 1.10
C GLY A 273 16.41 10.55 2.09
N ASP A 274 17.28 9.75 2.71
CA ASP A 274 18.38 10.18 3.60
C ASP A 274 18.03 11.33 4.57
N ILE A 275 17.12 11.06 5.50
CA ILE A 275 16.62 12.05 6.47
C ILE A 275 17.57 12.10 7.69
N ASP A 276 18.35 13.18 7.80
CA ASP A 276 19.25 13.49 8.91
C ASP A 276 18.70 14.65 9.76
N ILE A 277 18.62 14.48 11.07
CA ILE A 277 18.29 15.59 11.99
C ILE A 277 19.59 16.34 12.30
N VAL A 278 19.66 17.61 11.89
CA VAL A 278 20.84 18.48 12.09
C VAL A 278 20.81 19.13 13.46
N ARG A 279 19.61 19.53 13.92
CA ARG A 279 19.38 20.14 15.23
C ARG A 279 17.96 19.85 15.69
N SER A 280 17.76 19.53 16.97
CA SER A 280 16.44 19.36 17.55
C SER A 280 16.41 20.00 18.94
N GLU A 281 15.53 20.97 19.14
CA GLU A 281 15.34 21.63 20.42
C GLU A 281 13.86 21.58 20.79
N PRO A 282 13.46 20.91 21.88
CA PRO A 282 14.22 19.91 22.67
C PRO A 282 14.43 18.56 21.97
N GLU A 283 15.64 18.01 22.12
CA GLU A 283 16.09 16.74 21.52
C GLU A 283 15.15 15.56 21.78
N GLY A 284 14.93 14.73 20.75
CA GLY A 284 14.17 13.48 20.87
C GLY A 284 12.66 13.66 21.13
N VAL A 285 12.16 14.88 21.32
CA VAL A 285 10.73 15.17 21.58
C VAL A 285 9.93 15.20 20.29
N PHE A 286 10.44 15.89 19.28
CA PHE A 286 9.74 16.19 18.01
C PHE A 286 10.25 15.35 16.81
N ASP A 287 11.45 14.81 16.92
CA ASP A 287 12.20 14.04 15.92
C ASP A 287 11.32 13.02 15.17
N THR A 288 10.62 12.16 15.92
CA THR A 288 9.74 11.12 15.35
C THR A 288 8.56 11.71 14.56
N ALA A 289 8.00 12.83 15.01
CA ALA A 289 6.88 13.49 14.32
C ALA A 289 7.36 14.14 13.01
N VAL A 290 8.55 14.74 13.00
CA VAL A 290 9.17 15.30 11.80
C VAL A 290 9.44 14.18 10.78
N VAL A 291 10.12 13.10 11.18
CA VAL A 291 10.45 11.97 10.29
C VAL A 291 9.20 11.29 9.72
N GLN A 292 8.14 11.10 10.51
CA GLN A 292 6.87 10.53 10.02
C GLN A 292 6.17 11.43 8.99
N SER A 293 6.40 12.74 9.05
CA SER A 293 5.73 13.72 8.20
C SER A 293 6.50 13.94 6.90
N LEU A 294 7.83 14.03 6.95
CA LEU A 294 8.69 14.05 5.77
C LEU A 294 8.45 12.83 4.85
N ARG A 295 8.27 11.62 5.40
CA ARG A 295 7.90 10.43 4.61
C ARG A 295 6.63 10.59 3.76
N ARG A 296 5.74 11.52 4.15
CA ARG A 296 4.47 11.83 3.47
C ARG A 296 4.57 13.06 2.56
N TRP A 297 5.64 13.83 2.64
CA TRP A 297 5.85 14.98 1.76
C TRP A 297 6.18 14.53 0.34
N ARG A 298 5.85 15.37 -0.64
CA ARG A 298 6.18 15.18 -2.05
C ARG A 298 6.69 16.48 -2.65
N TYR A 299 7.85 16.41 -3.28
CA TYR A 299 8.44 17.50 -4.04
C TYR A 299 8.21 17.27 -5.54
N ALA A 300 8.29 18.33 -6.33
CA ALA A 300 8.36 18.19 -7.79
C ALA A 300 9.66 17.48 -8.16
N PRO A 301 9.64 16.49 -9.08
CA PRO A 301 10.81 15.68 -9.42
C PRO A 301 11.94 16.58 -9.96
N PRO A 302 13.07 16.72 -9.25
CA PRO A 302 14.16 17.60 -9.64
C PRO A 302 15.05 17.01 -10.77
N GLY A 303 14.81 15.76 -11.16
CA GLY A 303 15.58 15.04 -12.20
C GLY A 303 16.99 14.61 -11.79
N ALA A 304 17.51 15.12 -10.67
CA ALA A 304 18.76 14.71 -10.03
C ALA A 304 18.62 14.83 -8.50
N PRO A 305 19.32 14.01 -7.69
CA PRO A 305 19.19 14.08 -6.24
C PRO A 305 19.66 15.45 -5.70
N VAL A 306 18.81 16.11 -4.91
CA VAL A 306 19.09 17.43 -4.29
C VAL A 306 19.01 17.30 -2.77
N ARG A 307 20.14 17.49 -2.07
CA ARG A 307 20.14 17.61 -0.61
C ARG A 307 19.70 19.03 -0.21
N THR A 308 18.71 19.11 0.65
CA THR A 308 18.18 20.37 1.19
C THR A 308 18.06 20.28 2.71
N ALA A 309 17.83 21.39 3.38
CA ALA A 309 17.56 21.44 4.81
C ALA A 309 16.38 22.38 5.09
N GLN A 310 15.51 21.98 6.02
CA GLN A 310 14.34 22.75 6.40
C GLN A 310 14.21 22.80 7.92
N ALA A 311 13.85 23.97 8.45
CA ALA A 311 13.46 24.14 9.84
C ALA A 311 11.94 24.00 9.96
N LEU A 312 11.49 23.17 10.90
CA LEU A 312 10.09 23.04 11.28
C LEU A 312 9.94 23.51 12.74
N GLU A 313 8.98 24.40 12.98
CA GLU A 313 8.74 25.01 14.28
C GLU A 313 7.40 24.53 14.85
N PHE A 314 7.41 24.09 16.10
CA PHE A 314 6.28 23.53 16.82
C PHE A 314 5.83 24.51 17.91
N ARG A 315 5.02 25.49 17.51
CA ARG A 315 4.33 26.39 18.44
C ARG A 315 3.04 25.76 18.95
N LEU A 316 2.67 26.05 20.18
CA LEU A 316 1.38 25.64 20.73
C LEU A 316 0.26 26.39 20.00
N PRO A 317 -0.92 25.77 19.80
CA PRO A 317 -2.10 26.55 19.51
C PRO A 317 -2.29 27.53 20.69
N ALA A 318 -2.46 28.81 20.40
CA ALA A 318 -2.85 29.77 21.41
C ALA A 318 -4.18 29.28 22.02
N GLU A 319 -4.21 29.06 23.33
CA GLU A 319 -5.49 28.98 24.03
C GLU A 319 -6.13 30.34 23.89
N ASP A 320 -7.28 30.40 23.22
CA ASP A 320 -8.09 31.62 23.18
C ASP A 320 -8.36 32.08 24.60
N ALA A 321 -7.95 33.31 24.90
CA ALA A 321 -8.10 33.92 26.19
C ALA A 321 -9.56 34.34 26.40
N GLU A 322 -10.43 33.38 26.71
CA GLU A 322 -11.78 33.63 27.21
C GLU A 322 -11.88 33.38 28.71
N THR A 323 -12.71 34.22 29.34
CA THR A 323 -12.76 34.54 30.78
C THR A 323 -13.91 33.84 31.48
#